data_AF-A0A224YF76-F1
#
_entry.id   AF-A0A224YF76-F1
#
_cell.length_a   1.000
_cell.length_b   1.000
_cell.length_c   1.000
_cell.angle_alpha   90.00
_cell.angle_beta   90.00
_cell.angle_gamma   90.00
#
_symmetry.space_group_name_H-M   'P 1'
#
loop_
_entity.id
_entity.type
_entity.pdbx_description
1 polymer ?
#
loop_
_entity_poly.entity_id
_entity_poly.type
_entity_poly.pdbx_seq_one_letter_code
_entity_poly.pdbx_strand_id
1 'polypeptide(L)'
;MASGSGDMPDLSKCRNISLLLDALELRGEDEDVRRVFLQPSRERMELLRWVLISADPSKASMGYISLPTEENELCQCLVNVLMQLNCLPDDKYEDFVRGTCDSEEQLQLWIKLLKTAEWAQDKH
;
A
#
# COMPACT_ATOMS: atom_id res chain seq x y z
N MET A 1 11.83 -34.79 0.84
CA MET A 1 11.65 -33.51 1.54
C MET A 1 11.43 -32.47 0.47
N ALA A 2 10.17 -32.09 0.25
CA ALA A 2 9.85 -31.04 -0.72
C ALA A 2 10.17 -29.71 -0.06
N SER A 3 11.33 -29.13 -0.39
CA SER A 3 11.52 -27.69 -0.27
C SER A 3 10.57 -27.07 -1.27
N GLY A 4 9.32 -26.84 -0.83
CA GLY A 4 8.41 -25.98 -1.56
C GLY A 4 9.00 -24.58 -1.49
N SER A 5 9.77 -24.21 -2.51
CA SER A 5 9.79 -22.82 -2.96
C SER A 5 8.37 -22.52 -3.39
N GLY A 6 7.50 -22.23 -2.41
CA GLY A 6 6.22 -21.62 -2.70
C GLY A 6 6.58 -20.27 -3.27
N ASP A 7 6.60 -20.17 -4.60
CA ASP A 7 6.76 -18.89 -5.30
C ASP A 7 5.82 -17.91 -4.61
N MET A 8 6.42 -16.89 -3.98
CA MET A 8 5.64 -15.90 -3.27
C MET A 8 4.73 -15.25 -4.32
N PRO A 9 3.41 -15.14 -4.07
CA PRO A 9 2.51 -14.50 -5.01
C PRO A 9 3.03 -13.09 -5.28
N ASP A 10 2.94 -12.63 -6.53
CA ASP A 10 3.36 -11.29 -6.92
C ASP A 10 2.58 -10.25 -6.08
N LEU A 11 3.21 -9.76 -5.02
CA LEU A 11 2.57 -8.91 -4.02
C LEU A 11 2.06 -7.60 -4.65
N SER A 12 2.72 -7.12 -5.71
CA SER A 12 2.28 -5.92 -6.44
C SER A 12 0.90 -6.11 -7.10
N LYS A 13 0.58 -7.35 -7.48
CA LYS A 13 -0.71 -7.75 -8.07
C LYS A 13 -1.64 -8.44 -7.08
N CYS A 14 -1.18 -8.68 -5.86
CA CYS A 14 -2.01 -9.28 -4.82
C CYS A 14 -3.14 -8.32 -4.44
N ARG A 15 -4.37 -8.84 -4.40
CA ARG A 15 -5.59 -8.10 -4.05
C ARG A 15 -6.29 -8.80 -2.89
N ASN A 16 -5.51 -9.20 -1.89
CA ASN A 16 -5.95 -9.85 -0.67
C ASN A 16 -5.24 -9.16 0.52
N ILE A 17 -6.01 -8.50 1.38
CA ILE A 17 -5.47 -7.69 2.48
C ILE A 17 -4.71 -8.55 3.49
N SER A 18 -5.30 -9.66 3.95
CA SER A 18 -4.68 -10.52 4.96
C SER A 18 -3.36 -11.11 4.48
N LEU A 19 -3.26 -11.52 3.21
CA LEU A 19 -1.99 -11.99 2.64
C LEU A 19 -0.92 -10.90 2.55
N LEU A 20 -1.31 -9.65 2.27
CA LEU A 20 -0.38 -8.51 2.25
C LEU A 20 0.07 -8.16 3.67
N LEU A 21 -0.84 -8.24 4.65
CA LEU A 21 -0.55 -8.00 6.06
C LEU A 21 0.40 -9.08 6.61
N ASP A 22 0.11 -10.36 6.37
CA ASP A 22 0.97 -11.48 6.74
C ASP A 22 2.37 -11.35 6.13
N ALA A 23 2.47 -10.92 4.87
CA ALA A 23 3.74 -10.69 4.20
C ALA A 23 4.56 -9.59 4.90
N LEU A 24 3.93 -8.48 5.30
CA LEU A 24 4.62 -7.39 6.01
C LEU A 24 5.00 -7.77 7.44
N GLU A 25 4.10 -8.44 8.19
CA GLU A 25 4.35 -8.78 9.59
C GLU A 25 5.36 -9.93 9.76
N LEU A 26 5.35 -10.92 8.86
CA LEU A 26 6.23 -12.10 8.96
C LEU A 26 7.52 -11.97 8.14
N ARG A 27 7.51 -11.16 7.08
CA ARG A 27 8.58 -11.08 6.08
C ARG A 27 8.94 -9.63 5.72
N GLY A 28 8.71 -8.66 6.61
CA GLY A 28 9.03 -7.25 6.36
C GLY A 28 10.50 -6.96 6.01
N GLU A 29 11.43 -7.86 6.36
CA GLU A 29 12.85 -7.79 6.00
C GLU A 29 13.20 -8.47 4.68
N ASP A 30 12.27 -9.19 4.06
CA ASP A 30 12.45 -9.86 2.77
C ASP A 30 12.60 -8.81 1.66
N GLU A 31 13.61 -8.97 0.81
CA GLU A 31 13.93 -8.01 -0.25
C GLU A 31 12.77 -7.79 -1.22
N ASP A 32 11.98 -8.83 -1.52
CA ASP A 32 10.83 -8.71 -2.42
C ASP A 32 9.68 -7.92 -1.78
N VAL A 33 9.45 -8.12 -0.48
CA VAL A 33 8.47 -7.33 0.28
C VAL A 33 8.94 -5.87 0.35
N ARG A 34 10.20 -5.63 0.71
CA ARG A 34 10.77 -4.28 0.78
C ARG A 34 10.73 -3.57 -0.57
N ARG A 35 10.98 -4.28 -1.66
CA ARG A 35 10.89 -3.73 -3.02
C ARG A 35 9.47 -3.26 -3.36
N VAL A 36 8.44 -4.04 -3.03
CA VAL A 36 7.05 -3.69 -3.36
C VAL A 36 6.51 -2.58 -2.46
N PHE A 37 6.80 -2.62 -1.16
CA PHE A 37 6.18 -1.71 -0.19
C PHE A 37 7.01 -0.47 0.13
N LEU A 38 8.34 -0.53 0.03
CA LEU A 38 9.23 0.53 0.52
C LEU A 38 9.96 1.29 -0.59
N GLN A 39 10.21 0.66 -1.75
CA GLN A 39 10.90 1.35 -2.84
C GLN A 39 9.95 2.22 -3.67
N PRO A 40 10.41 3.41 -4.13
CA PRO A 40 9.67 4.22 -5.07
C PRO A 40 9.37 3.45 -6.36
N SER A 41 8.09 3.24 -6.64
CA SER A 41 7.63 2.56 -7.85
C SER A 41 6.17 2.89 -8.14
N ARG A 42 5.77 2.79 -9.40
CA ARG A 42 4.35 2.95 -9.79
C ARG A 42 3.50 1.80 -9.23
N GLU A 43 4.06 0.59 -9.20
CA GLU A 43 3.42 -0.60 -8.64
C GLU A 43 2.99 -0.38 -7.19
N ARG A 44 3.86 0.24 -6.40
CA ARG A 44 3.57 0.62 -5.01
C ARG A 44 2.40 1.60 -4.92
N MET A 45 2.36 2.63 -5.75
CA MET A 45 1.29 3.63 -5.76
C MET A 45 -0.06 3.02 -6.17
N GLU A 46 -0.06 2.11 -7.14
CA GLU A 46 -1.26 1.37 -7.55
C GLU A 46 -1.73 0.39 -6.46
N LEU A 47 -0.80 -0.27 -5.77
CA LEU A 47 -1.13 -1.08 -4.60
C LEU A 47 -1.74 -0.22 -3.49
N LEU A 48 -1.14 0.94 -3.20
CA LEU A 48 -1.64 1.88 -2.20
C LEU A 48 -3.05 2.39 -2.55
N ARG A 49 -3.28 2.74 -3.82
CA ARG A 49 -4.61 3.12 -4.33
C ARG A 49 -5.64 2.02 -4.04
N TRP A 50 -5.31 0.77 -4.36
CA TRP A 50 -6.22 -0.34 -4.12
C TRP A 50 -6.49 -0.57 -2.61
N VAL A 51 -5.47 -0.49 -1.76
CA VAL A 51 -5.64 -0.61 -0.30
C VAL A 51 -6.52 0.51 0.25
N LEU A 52 -6.33 1.75 -0.20
CA LEU A 52 -7.15 2.88 0.24
C LEU A 52 -8.61 2.75 -0.21
N ILE A 53 -8.87 2.28 -1.42
CA ILE A 53 -10.24 1.97 -1.89
C ILE A 53 -10.85 0.83 -1.06
N SER A 54 -10.04 -0.16 -0.65
CA SER A 54 -10.50 -1.25 0.20
C SER A 54 -10.85 -0.78 1.61
N ALA A 55 -10.11 0.20 2.14
CA ALA A 55 -10.40 0.85 3.42
C ALA A 55 -11.61 1.79 3.37
N ASP A 56 -11.85 2.45 2.22
CA ASP A 56 -13.00 3.32 2.00
C ASP A 56 -13.54 3.18 0.57
N PRO A 57 -14.55 2.32 0.35
CA PRO A 57 -15.12 2.09 -0.99
C PRO A 57 -15.73 3.35 -1.64
N SER A 58 -16.04 4.41 -0.89
CA SER A 58 -16.51 5.69 -1.47
C SER A 58 -15.46 6.34 -2.38
N LYS A 59 -14.21 5.92 -2.24
CA LYS A 59 -13.05 6.36 -3.02
C LYS A 59 -12.86 5.60 -4.33
N ALA A 60 -13.73 4.64 -4.67
CA ALA A 60 -13.61 3.82 -5.89
C ALA A 60 -13.59 4.64 -7.21
N SER A 61 -14.08 5.88 -7.19
CA SER A 61 -14.02 6.79 -8.34
C SER A 61 -12.62 7.37 -8.62
N MET A 62 -11.61 7.12 -7.76
CA MET A 62 -10.21 7.36 -8.11
C MET A 62 -9.90 6.50 -9.34
N GLY A 63 -9.86 7.08 -10.53
CA GLY A 63 -9.63 6.35 -11.78
C GLY A 63 -8.29 5.60 -11.83
N TYR A 64 -8.18 4.64 -12.74
CA TYR A 64 -6.88 4.08 -13.10
C TYR A 64 -6.09 5.14 -13.86
N ILE A 65 -4.83 5.31 -13.50
CA ILE A 65 -3.94 6.23 -14.19
C ILE A 65 -3.30 5.51 -15.36
N SER A 66 -3.38 6.11 -16.53
CA SER A 66 -3.02 5.51 -17.82
C SER A 66 -1.74 6.13 -18.38
N LEU A 67 -1.37 7.35 -17.98
CA LEU A 67 -0.23 8.09 -18.54
C LEU A 67 0.82 8.44 -17.47
N PRO A 68 2.13 8.46 -17.82
CA PRO A 68 3.20 8.86 -16.88
C PRO A 68 3.06 10.28 -16.34
N THR A 69 2.40 11.19 -17.06
CA THR A 69 2.11 12.56 -16.63
C THR A 69 1.16 12.64 -15.44
N GLU A 70 0.44 11.56 -15.15
CA GLU A 70 -0.56 11.49 -14.10
C GLU A 70 0.01 10.95 -12.77
N GLU A 71 1.29 10.54 -12.69
CA GLU A 71 1.89 10.02 -11.44
C GLU A 71 1.84 11.06 -10.30
N ASN A 72 2.11 12.34 -10.61
CA ASN A 72 1.97 13.42 -9.63
C ASN A 72 0.50 13.63 -9.23
N GLU A 73 -0.45 13.46 -10.16
CA GLU A 73 -1.88 13.54 -9.86
C GLU A 73 -2.33 12.37 -8.97
N LEU A 74 -1.84 11.15 -9.23
CA LEU A 74 -2.02 9.98 -8.36
C LEU A 74 -1.50 10.29 -6.97
N CYS A 75 -0.27 10.80 -6.90
CA CYS A 75 0.39 11.10 -5.64
C CYS A 75 -0.46 12.07 -4.81
N GLN A 76 -0.86 13.20 -5.40
CA GLN A 76 -1.70 14.19 -4.73
C GLN A 76 -3.05 13.60 -4.31
N CYS A 77 -3.65 12.74 -5.14
CA CYS A 77 -4.92 12.10 -4.81
C CYS A 77 -4.80 11.16 -3.60
N LEU A 78 -3.77 10.31 -3.58
CA LEU A 78 -3.49 9.39 -2.48
C LEU A 78 -3.17 10.14 -1.18
N VAL A 79 -2.39 11.22 -1.27
CA VAL A 79 -2.12 12.13 -0.14
C VAL A 79 -3.43 12.66 0.45
N ASN A 80 -4.33 13.20 -0.39
CA ASN A 80 -5.59 13.75 0.08
C ASN A 80 -6.47 12.72 0.82
N VAL A 81 -6.46 11.47 0.34
CA VAL A 81 -7.23 10.38 0.97
C VAL A 81 -6.60 9.99 2.30
N LEU A 82 -5.27 9.86 2.35
CA LEU A 82 -4.56 9.54 3.58
C LEU A 82 -4.76 10.63 4.65
N MET A 83 -4.78 11.91 4.25
CA MET A 83 -5.11 13.03 5.13
C MET A 83 -6.52 12.90 5.70
N GLN A 84 -7.51 12.52 4.88
CA GLN A 84 -8.89 12.28 5.35
C GLN A 84 -8.98 11.13 6.34
N LEU A 85 -8.16 10.09 6.17
CA LEU A 85 -8.04 8.97 7.10
C LEU A 85 -7.22 9.31 8.36
N ASN A 86 -6.62 10.51 8.42
CA ASN A 86 -5.79 11.00 9.52
C ASN A 86 -4.73 9.97 9.97
N CYS A 87 -4.04 9.38 9.00
CA CYS A 87 -3.10 8.30 9.27
C CYS A 87 -1.72 8.80 9.75
N LEU A 88 -1.34 10.04 9.42
CA LEU A 88 -0.02 10.67 9.64
C LEU A 88 -0.09 12.16 10.01
N PRO A 89 1.03 12.76 10.46
CA PRO A 89 1.24 14.21 10.40
C PRO A 89 1.22 14.75 8.95
N ASP A 90 0.72 15.96 8.75
CA ASP A 90 0.45 16.57 7.43
C ASP A 90 1.66 16.65 6.49
N ASP A 91 2.88 16.73 7.01
CA ASP A 91 4.11 16.89 6.23
C ASP A 91 4.69 15.56 5.71
N LYS A 92 4.17 14.41 6.14
CA LYS A 92 4.75 13.09 5.81
C LYS A 92 3.99 12.28 4.77
N TYR A 93 2.79 12.73 4.38
CA TYR A 93 1.94 11.98 3.48
C TYR A 93 2.55 11.80 2.09
N GLU A 94 3.16 12.84 1.53
CA GLU A 94 3.76 12.77 0.19
C GLU A 94 4.97 11.82 0.17
N ASP A 95 5.85 11.92 1.18
CA ASP A 95 7.00 11.02 1.31
C ASP A 95 6.57 9.57 1.52
N PHE A 96 5.48 9.35 2.25
CA PHE A 96 4.88 8.03 2.35
C PHE A 96 4.32 7.56 1.02
N VAL A 97 3.62 8.37 0.23
CA VAL A 97 3.07 7.92 -1.06
C VAL A 97 4.19 7.64 -2.09
N ARG A 98 5.29 8.39 -2.05
CA ARG A 98 6.43 8.20 -2.95
C ARG A 98 7.40 7.10 -2.52
N GLY A 99 7.32 6.64 -1.27
CA GLY A 99 8.26 5.64 -0.73
C GLY A 99 9.63 6.22 -0.39
N THR A 100 9.70 7.51 -0.02
CA THR A 100 10.94 8.24 0.29
C THR A 100 11.16 8.46 1.78
N CYS A 101 10.19 8.11 2.63
CA CYS A 101 10.35 8.16 4.08
C CYS A 101 11.15 6.98 4.64
N ASP A 102 11.48 7.04 5.93
CA ASP A 102 12.22 5.98 6.62
C ASP A 102 11.51 4.62 6.52
N SER A 103 12.28 3.55 6.36
CA SER A 103 11.74 2.20 6.13
C SER A 103 10.90 1.68 7.30
N GLU A 104 11.31 1.96 8.54
CA GLU A 104 10.57 1.52 9.72
C GLU A 104 9.23 2.25 9.82
N GLU A 105 9.24 3.56 9.58
CA GLU A 105 8.02 4.38 9.52
C GLU A 105 7.08 3.90 8.40
N GLN A 106 7.60 3.63 7.20
CA GLN A 106 6.82 3.09 6.09
C GLN A 106 6.13 1.77 6.43
N LEU A 107 6.84 0.83 7.06
CA LEU A 107 6.29 -0.48 7.44
C LEU A 107 5.13 -0.33 8.44
N GLN A 108 5.31 0.49 9.48
CA GLN A 108 4.27 0.73 10.48
C GLN A 108 2.99 1.31 9.85
N LEU A 109 3.16 2.20 8.88
CA LEU A 109 2.04 2.83 8.17
C LEU A 109 1.30 1.86 7.26
N TRP A 110 2.05 1.05 6.51
CA TRP A 110 1.46 -0.01 5.70
C TRP A 110 0.66 -1.00 6.55
N ILE A 111 1.19 -1.44 7.69
CA ILE A 111 0.50 -2.33 8.62
C ILE A 111 -0.79 -1.66 9.14
N LYS A 112 -0.74 -0.40 9.55
CA LYS A 112 -1.92 0.35 10.03
C LYS A 112 -2.99 0.47 8.95
N LEU A 113 -2.60 0.79 7.71
CA LEU A 113 -3.53 0.90 6.58
C LEU A 113 -4.16 -0.45 6.23
N LEU A 114 -3.37 -1.52 6.17
CA LEU A 114 -3.88 -2.86 5.87
C LEU A 114 -4.84 -3.36 6.95
N LYS A 115 -4.53 -3.15 8.23
CA LYS A 115 -5.48 -3.47 9.33
C LYS A 115 -6.77 -2.65 9.25
N THR A 116 -6.68 -1.41 8.81
CA THR A 116 -7.87 -0.57 8.59
C THR A 116 -8.71 -1.11 7.43
N ALA A 117 -8.07 -1.50 6.33
CA ALA A 117 -8.73 -2.10 5.18
C ALA A 117 -9.36 -3.47 5.50
N GLU A 118 -8.67 -4.31 6.27
CA GLU A 118 -9.18 -5.61 6.73
C GLU A 118 -10.45 -5.43 7.56
N TRP A 119 -10.41 -4.53 8.55
CA TRP A 119 -11.57 -4.23 9.38
C TRP A 119 -12.75 -3.66 8.58
N ALA A 120 -12.49 -2.84 7.56
CA ALA A 120 -13.53 -2.31 6.68
C ALA A 120 -14.19 -3.44 5.88
N GLN A 121 -13.40 -4.40 5.37
CA GLN A 121 -13.90 -5.56 4.63
C GLN A 121 -14.72 -6.50 5.52
N ASP A 122 -14.31 -6.76 6.76
CA ASP A 122 -15.04 -7.62 7.70
C ASP A 122 -16.41 -7.06 8.13
N LYS A 123 -16.62 -5.76 7.97
CA LYS A 123 -17.87 -5.08 8.33
C LYS A 123 -18.89 -4.96 7.20
N HIS A 124 -18.52 -5.38 6.00
CA HIS A 124 -19.37 -5.36 4.80
C HIS A 124 -19.72 -6.77 4.34
#